data_AF-A0AAN5D9B2-F1
#
_entry.id   AF-A0AAN5D9B2-F1
#
_cell.length_a   1.000
_cell.length_b   1.000
_cell.length_c   1.000
_cell.angle_alpha   90.00
_cell.angle_beta   90.00
_cell.angle_gamma   90.00
#
_symmetry.space_group_name_H-M   'P 1'
#
loop_
_entity.id
_entity.type
_entity.pdbx_description
1 polymer ?
#
loop_
_entity_poly.entity_id
_entity_poly.type
_entity_poly.pdbx_seq_one_letter_code
_entity_poly.pdbx_strand_id
1 'polypeptide(L)'
;LYNTLVYLNSTTVAFAPTLFYFIYGIEVILCSISVFLAPFAALALMRAGVIHRNFRYCVLCAVFQLFLACLSRFFLLFCQILDLPVIEGEDIVASILRDQFLGYISSVLGAVTLERLVATLRPEWYEKEKGTFHVFIVVQIILVLPSAANAILWTLLFSPGIARMKRELFI
;
A
#
# COMPACT_ATOMS: atom_id res chain seq x y z
N LEU A 1 -14.21 -8.65 20.71
CA LEU A 1 -12.73 -8.71 20.77
C LEU A 1 -12.24 -7.69 19.76
N TYR A 2 -11.58 -6.60 20.17
CA TYR A 2 -11.29 -5.48 19.27
C TYR A 2 -9.82 -5.50 18.85
N ASN A 3 -9.55 -5.36 17.55
CA ASN A 3 -8.19 -5.19 17.03
C ASN A 3 -7.59 -3.87 17.57
N THR A 4 -6.35 -3.83 18.06
CA THR A 4 -5.79 -2.71 18.84
C THR A 4 -5.60 -1.47 17.98
N LEU A 5 -5.44 -1.62 16.66
CA LEU A 5 -5.48 -0.49 15.74
C LEU A 5 -6.87 0.15 15.63
N VAL A 6 -7.93 -0.65 15.78
CA VAL A 6 -9.33 -0.18 15.83
C VAL A 6 -9.69 0.29 17.26
N TYR A 7 -9.15 -0.36 18.29
CA TYR A 7 -9.46 -0.09 19.71
C TYR A 7 -8.67 1.09 20.30
N LEU A 8 -7.41 1.29 19.91
CA LEU A 8 -6.70 2.55 20.19
C LEU A 8 -7.49 3.71 19.59
N ASN A 9 -8.06 3.52 18.40
CA ASN A 9 -8.96 4.49 17.81
C ASN A 9 -10.28 4.62 18.58
N SER A 10 -10.95 3.55 19.02
CA SER A 10 -12.24 3.71 19.73
C SER A 10 -12.11 4.38 21.10
N THR A 11 -11.06 4.04 21.87
CA THR A 11 -10.78 4.67 23.17
C THR A 11 -10.34 6.14 23.04
N THR A 12 -9.63 6.51 21.97
CA THR A 12 -9.26 7.92 21.70
C THR A 12 -10.40 8.70 21.04
N VAL A 13 -11.23 8.07 20.22
CA VAL A 13 -12.46 8.67 19.66
C VAL A 13 -13.41 9.06 20.78
N ALA A 14 -13.56 8.22 21.82
CA ALA A 14 -14.38 8.58 22.98
C ALA A 14 -13.87 9.83 23.72
N PHE A 15 -12.56 10.09 23.71
CA PHE A 15 -11.96 11.28 24.32
C PHE A 15 -12.24 12.56 23.52
N ALA A 16 -12.21 12.51 22.18
CA ALA A 16 -12.37 13.67 21.32
C ALA A 16 -13.14 13.36 20.02
N PRO A 17 -14.44 13.01 20.10
CA PRO A 17 -15.17 12.44 18.97
C PRO A 17 -15.25 13.38 17.76
N THR A 18 -15.50 14.67 18.00
CA THR A 18 -15.59 15.69 16.94
C THR A 18 -14.30 15.79 16.12
N LEU A 19 -13.14 15.75 16.78
CA LEU A 19 -11.84 15.84 16.09
C LEU A 19 -11.61 14.60 15.22
N PHE A 20 -11.88 13.40 15.74
CA PHE A 20 -11.68 12.17 14.99
C PHE A 20 -12.66 12.04 13.82
N TYR A 21 -13.94 12.39 13.98
CA TYR A 21 -14.89 12.41 12.86
C TYR A 21 -14.49 13.41 11.78
N PHE A 22 -13.93 14.57 12.17
CA PHE A 22 -13.39 15.52 11.20
C PHE A 22 -12.20 14.93 10.42
N ILE A 23 -11.26 14.26 11.11
CA ILE A 23 -10.13 13.56 10.47
C ILE A 23 -10.64 12.49 9.50
N TYR A 24 -11.59 11.65 9.92
CA TYR A 24 -12.18 10.62 9.07
C TYR A 24 -12.88 11.23 7.84
N GLY A 25 -13.59 12.34 8.01
CA GLY A 25 -14.20 13.07 6.90
C GLY A 25 -13.18 13.54 5.87
N ILE A 26 -12.08 14.15 6.32
CA ILE A 26 -10.97 14.54 5.43
C ILE A 26 -10.38 13.33 4.72
N GLU A 27 -10.16 12.24 5.46
CA GLU A 27 -9.54 11.04 4.90
C GLU A 27 -10.41 10.37 3.84
N VAL A 28 -11.74 10.29 4.06
CA VAL A 28 -12.71 9.83 3.06
C VAL A 28 -12.63 10.69 1.80
N ILE A 29 -12.62 12.02 1.95
CA ILE A 29 -12.52 12.95 0.82
C ILE A 29 -11.23 12.72 0.02
N LEU A 30 -10.09 12.60 0.70
CA LEU A 30 -8.79 12.37 0.06
C LEU A 30 -8.74 11.01 -0.66
N CYS A 31 -9.27 9.94 -0.04
CA CYS A 31 -9.35 8.62 -0.66
C CYS A 31 -10.27 8.64 -1.89
N SER A 32 -11.41 9.33 -1.82
CA SER A 32 -12.37 9.44 -2.93
C SER A 32 -11.74 10.18 -4.11
N ILE A 33 -11.07 11.31 -3.84
CA ILE A 33 -10.32 12.06 -4.87
C ILE A 33 -9.26 11.17 -5.50
N SER A 34 -8.49 10.44 -4.69
CA SER A 34 -7.40 9.57 -5.18
C SER A 34 -7.93 8.45 -6.08
N VAL A 35 -9.00 7.77 -5.66
CA VAL A 35 -9.66 6.71 -6.44
C VAL A 35 -10.25 7.27 -7.74
N PHE A 36 -10.89 8.44 -7.68
CA PHE A 36 -11.46 9.08 -8.85
C PHE A 36 -10.37 9.52 -9.85
N LEU A 37 -9.26 10.07 -9.37
CA LEU A 37 -8.15 10.54 -10.21
C LEU A 37 -7.24 9.42 -10.73
N ALA A 38 -7.18 8.26 -10.07
CA ALA A 38 -6.35 7.12 -10.46
C ALA A 38 -6.48 6.70 -11.95
N PRO A 39 -7.69 6.47 -12.52
CA PRO A 39 -7.82 6.11 -13.93
C PRO A 39 -7.33 7.23 -14.87
N PHE A 40 -7.57 8.50 -14.53
CA PHE A 40 -7.09 9.63 -15.34
C PHE A 40 -5.57 9.73 -15.30
N ALA A 41 -4.95 9.52 -14.13
CA ALA A 41 -3.50 9.47 -13.98
C ALA A 41 -2.91 8.32 -14.81
N ALA A 42 -3.51 7.12 -14.75
CA ALA A 42 -3.10 5.97 -15.55
C ALA A 42 -3.17 6.27 -17.07
N LEU A 43 -4.26 6.85 -17.55
CA LEU A 43 -4.42 7.24 -18.96
C LEU A 43 -3.42 8.31 -19.38
N ALA A 44 -3.20 9.33 -18.56
CA ALA A 44 -2.23 10.39 -18.81
C ALA A 44 -0.80 9.82 -18.92
N LEU A 45 -0.41 8.90 -18.03
CA LEU A 45 0.88 8.24 -18.05
C LEU A 45 1.08 7.38 -19.30
N MET A 46 0.06 6.64 -19.73
CA MET A 46 0.15 5.83 -20.94
C MET A 46 0.34 6.70 -22.19
N ARG A 47 -0.25 7.91 -22.21
CA ARG A 47 -0.12 8.89 -23.30
C ARG A 47 1.17 9.71 -23.23
N ALA A 48 1.90 9.71 -22.13
CA ALA A 48 3.08 10.54 -21.93
C ALA A 48 4.29 10.04 -22.74
N GLY A 49 4.39 10.44 -24.01
CA GLY A 49 5.40 10.00 -24.99
C GLY A 49 6.87 10.17 -24.56
N VAL A 50 7.17 11.12 -23.68
CA VAL A 50 8.54 11.48 -23.27
C VAL A 50 9.13 10.49 -22.25
N ILE A 51 8.28 9.77 -21.52
CA ILE A 51 8.73 8.88 -20.43
C ILE A 51 9.09 7.51 -20.99
N HIS A 52 10.19 6.90 -20.53
CA HIS A 52 10.56 5.54 -20.91
C HIS A 52 9.49 4.52 -20.49
N ARG A 53 9.30 3.46 -21.30
CA ARG A 53 8.18 2.50 -21.16
C ARG A 53 8.12 1.86 -19.77
N ASN A 54 9.27 1.44 -19.24
CA ASN A 54 9.35 0.82 -17.91
C ASN A 54 8.97 1.79 -16.78
N PHE A 55 9.37 3.06 -16.84
CA PHE A 55 8.95 4.04 -15.85
C PHE A 55 7.44 4.27 -15.91
N ARG A 56 6.84 4.28 -17.11
CA ARG A 56 5.38 4.35 -17.23
C ARG A 56 4.71 3.17 -16.52
N TYR A 57 5.18 1.95 -16.74
CA TYR A 57 4.64 0.77 -16.08
C TYR A 57 4.90 0.78 -14.57
N CYS A 58 6.06 1.26 -14.11
CA CYS A 58 6.36 1.40 -12.68
C CYS A 58 5.40 2.39 -12.00
N VAL A 59 5.19 3.57 -12.59
CA VAL A 59 4.24 4.55 -12.06
C VAL A 59 2.80 4.04 -12.17
N LEU A 60 2.45 3.31 -13.23
CA LEU A 60 1.13 2.66 -13.35
C LEU A 60 0.89 1.64 -12.23
N CYS A 61 1.90 0.83 -11.89
CA CYS A 61 1.85 -0.05 -10.73
C CYS A 61 1.69 0.74 -9.42
N ALA A 62 2.36 1.88 -9.26
CA ALA A 62 2.19 2.75 -8.09
C ALA A 62 0.76 3.30 -7.98
N VAL A 63 0.16 3.73 -9.10
CA VAL A 63 -1.24 4.18 -9.17
C VAL A 63 -2.20 3.04 -8.80
N PHE A 64 -1.94 1.83 -9.28
CA PHE A 64 -2.74 0.65 -8.93
C PHE A 64 -2.62 0.30 -7.44
N GLN A 65 -1.42 0.37 -6.87
CA GLN A 65 -1.19 0.16 -5.43
C GLN A 65 -1.89 1.23 -4.58
N LEU A 66 -1.86 2.51 -5.00
CA LEU A 66 -2.61 3.58 -4.34
C LEU A 66 -4.12 3.29 -4.35
N PHE A 67 -4.66 2.85 -5.49
CA PHE A 67 -6.07 2.49 -5.60
C PHE A 67 -6.45 1.37 -4.62
N LEU A 68 -5.65 0.30 -4.54
CA LEU A 68 -5.88 -0.79 -3.58
C LEU A 68 -5.78 -0.31 -2.13
N ALA A 69 -4.82 0.55 -1.81
CA ALA A 69 -4.67 1.11 -0.46
C ALA A 69 -5.84 2.03 -0.06
N CYS A 70 -6.39 2.80 -1.01
CA CYS A 70 -7.60 3.60 -0.75
C CYS A 70 -8.82 2.70 -0.53
N LEU A 71 -8.99 1.63 -1.31
CA LEU A 71 -10.08 0.67 -1.11
C LEU A 71 -9.98 -0.03 0.25
N SER A 72 -8.79 -0.49 0.62
CA SER A 72 -8.58 -1.09 1.94
C SER A 72 -8.83 -0.09 3.06
N ARG A 73 -8.48 1.19 2.86
CA ARG A 73 -8.76 2.23 3.85
C ARG A 73 -10.24 2.53 4.01
N PHE A 74 -11.02 2.53 2.92
CA PHE A 74 -12.47 2.66 2.99
C PHE A 74 -13.11 1.54 3.81
N PHE A 75 -12.67 0.29 3.60
CA PHE A 75 -13.12 -0.84 4.40
C PHE A 75 -12.83 -0.64 5.89
N LEU A 76 -11.59 -0.27 6.24
CA LEU A 76 -11.20 -0.03 7.63
C LEU A 76 -11.99 1.12 8.26
N LEU A 77 -12.20 2.23 7.54
CA LEU A 77 -12.98 3.37 8.00
C LEU A 77 -14.46 3.01 8.20
N PHE A 78 -15.04 2.22 7.29
CA PHE A 78 -16.40 1.73 7.41
C PHE A 78 -16.60 0.91 8.70
N CYS A 79 -15.69 -0.02 8.96
CA CYS A 79 -15.70 -0.79 10.22
C CYS A 79 -15.53 0.12 11.45
N GLN A 80 -14.64 1.12 11.38
CA GLN A 80 -14.38 2.07 12.47
C GLN A 80 -15.58 2.99 12.77
N ILE A 81 -16.27 3.50 11.76
CA ILE A 81 -17.39 4.45 11.93
C ILE A 81 -18.64 3.75 12.46
N LEU A 82 -18.91 2.52 12.00
CA LEU A 82 -20.09 1.75 12.39
C LEU A 82 -19.88 0.89 13.64
N ASP A 83 -18.69 0.95 14.24
CA ASP A 83 -18.30 0.13 15.39
C ASP A 83 -18.56 -1.36 15.17
N LEU A 84 -18.32 -1.83 13.93
CA LEU A 84 -18.58 -3.22 13.57
C LEU A 84 -17.53 -4.14 14.21
N PRO A 85 -17.95 -5.33 14.69
CA PRO A 85 -17.01 -6.33 15.14
C PRO A 85 -16.10 -6.70 13.97
N VAL A 86 -14.80 -6.60 14.21
CA VAL A 86 -13.78 -6.88 13.22
C VAL A 86 -13.85 -8.37 12.86
N ILE A 87 -14.17 -8.70 11.61
CA ILE A 87 -14.14 -10.08 11.11
C ILE A 87 -12.68 -10.50 11.05
N GLU A 88 -12.32 -11.53 11.82
CA GLU A 88 -10.94 -12.00 11.96
C GLU A 88 -10.35 -12.37 10.58
N GLY A 89 -9.41 -11.56 10.10
CA GLY A 89 -8.65 -11.82 8.87
C GLY A 89 -8.84 -10.78 7.78
N GLU A 90 -10.07 -10.29 7.56
CA GLU A 90 -10.34 -9.29 6.51
C GLU A 90 -9.66 -7.94 6.82
N ASP A 91 -9.67 -7.57 8.09
CA ASP A 91 -8.99 -6.40 8.65
C ASP A 91 -7.47 -6.49 8.58
N ILE A 92 -6.92 -7.70 8.79
CA ILE A 92 -5.50 -7.99 8.65
C ILE A 92 -5.09 -7.78 7.19
N VAL A 93 -5.85 -8.35 6.25
CA VAL A 93 -5.58 -8.17 4.81
C VAL A 93 -5.69 -6.70 4.41
N ALA A 94 -6.73 -5.99 4.85
CA ALA A 94 -6.90 -4.57 4.56
C ALA A 94 -5.75 -3.72 5.13
N SER A 95 -5.29 -4.05 6.34
CA SER A 95 -4.14 -3.38 6.97
C SER A 95 -2.84 -3.64 6.21
N ILE A 96 -2.59 -4.89 5.80
CA ILE A 96 -1.42 -5.26 4.99
C ILE A 96 -1.43 -4.50 3.66
N LEU A 97 -2.56 -4.48 2.94
CA LEU A 97 -2.66 -3.77 1.65
C LEU A 97 -2.42 -2.26 1.80
N ARG A 98 -2.94 -1.66 2.88
CA ARG A 98 -2.70 -0.24 3.19
C ARG A 98 -1.21 0.03 3.45
N ASP A 99 -0.59 -0.78 4.29
CA ASP A 99 0.80 -0.56 4.73
C ASP A 99 1.81 -0.92 3.64
N GLN A 100 1.48 -1.89 2.79
CA GLN A 100 2.29 -2.27 1.63
C GLN A 100 2.50 -1.09 0.68
N PHE A 101 1.48 -0.25 0.47
CA PHE A 101 1.60 0.92 -0.41
C PHE A 101 2.68 1.90 0.04
N LEU A 102 2.82 2.15 1.35
CA LEU A 102 3.86 3.03 1.88
C LEU A 102 5.26 2.46 1.65
N GLY A 103 5.43 1.15 1.87
CA GLY A 103 6.66 0.44 1.56
C GLY A 103 6.97 0.45 0.05
N TYR A 104 5.94 0.33 -0.78
CA TYR A 104 6.07 0.36 -2.23
C TYR A 104 6.55 1.73 -2.73
N ILE A 105 5.87 2.82 -2.35
CA ILE A 105 6.18 4.19 -2.77
C ILE A 105 7.58 4.62 -2.33
N SER A 106 7.96 4.33 -1.09
CA SER A 106 9.31 4.65 -0.58
C SER A 106 10.43 3.95 -1.38
N SER A 107 10.13 2.80 -1.97
CA SER A 107 11.09 2.01 -2.74
C SER A 107 11.18 2.41 -4.23
N VAL A 108 10.22 3.16 -4.77
CA VAL A 108 10.16 3.52 -6.20
C VAL A 108 11.43 4.24 -6.69
N LEU A 109 11.98 5.16 -5.89
CA LEU A 109 13.21 5.88 -6.25
C LEU A 109 14.42 4.93 -6.37
N GLY A 110 14.50 3.95 -5.48
CA GLY A 110 15.53 2.91 -5.54
C GLY A 110 15.38 2.03 -6.79
N ALA A 111 14.15 1.67 -7.14
CA ALA A 111 13.85 0.93 -8.37
C ALA A 111 14.28 1.69 -9.64
N VAL A 112 13.95 2.99 -9.73
CA VAL A 112 14.37 3.83 -10.85
C VAL A 112 15.91 3.87 -10.95
N THR A 113 16.58 3.99 -9.82
CA THR A 113 18.05 4.03 -9.74
C THR A 113 18.67 2.70 -10.21
N LEU A 114 18.12 1.56 -9.77
CA LEU A 114 18.55 0.23 -10.19
C LEU A 114 18.34 0.02 -11.70
N GLU A 115 17.20 0.46 -12.23
CA GLU A 115 16.92 0.36 -13.65
C GLU A 115 17.94 1.18 -14.47
N ARG A 116 18.28 2.40 -14.04
CA ARG A 116 19.31 3.22 -14.69
C ARG A 116 20.70 2.62 -14.58
N LEU A 117 21.04 1.98 -13.46
CA LEU A 117 22.30 1.27 -13.31
C LEU A 117 22.41 0.12 -14.33
N VAL A 118 21.36 -0.68 -14.49
CA VAL A 118 21.34 -1.78 -15.47
C VAL A 118 21.46 -1.26 -16.90
N ALA A 119 20.74 -0.19 -17.24
CA ALA A 119 20.82 0.43 -18.55
C ALA A 119 22.25 0.93 -18.87
N THR A 120 22.94 1.49 -17.88
CA THR A 120 24.33 1.97 -18.04
C THR A 120 25.34 0.83 -18.15
N LEU A 121 25.18 -0.26 -17.37
CA LEU A 121 26.16 -1.35 -17.34
C LEU A 121 25.99 -2.35 -18.50
N ARG A 122 24.76 -2.55 -19.00
CA ARG A 122 24.42 -3.56 -20.01
C ARG A 122 23.47 -3.00 -21.08
N PRO A 123 23.85 -1.95 -21.83
CA PRO A 123 22.97 -1.27 -22.78
C PRO A 123 22.44 -2.20 -23.88
N GLU A 124 23.31 -3.03 -24.47
CA GLU A 124 22.95 -3.95 -25.57
C GLU A 124 21.86 -4.97 -25.19
N TRP A 125 21.78 -5.33 -23.91
CA TRP A 125 20.76 -6.23 -23.40
C TRP A 125 19.51 -5.47 -22.99
N TYR A 126 19.67 -4.30 -22.36
CA TYR A 126 18.57 -3.45 -21.90
C TYR A 126 17.73 -2.90 -23.05
N GLU A 127 18.35 -2.53 -24.18
CA GLU A 127 17.65 -1.95 -25.34
C GLU A 127 16.82 -2.98 -26.14
N LYS A 128 17.09 -4.28 -25.95
CA LYS A 128 16.26 -5.33 -26.55
C LYS A 128 14.94 -5.38 -25.79
N GLU A 129 13.80 -5.31 -26.51
CA GLU A 129 12.45 -5.29 -25.91
C GLU A 129 12.23 -6.38 -24.84
N LYS A 130 12.75 -7.60 -25.10
CA LYS A 130 12.74 -8.69 -24.13
C LYS A 130 13.54 -8.34 -22.87
N GLY A 131 14.78 -7.85 -23.00
CA GLY A 131 15.63 -7.49 -21.87
C GLY A 131 15.00 -6.40 -21.00
N THR A 132 14.43 -5.36 -21.63
CA THR A 132 13.73 -4.27 -20.95
C THR A 132 12.60 -4.78 -20.04
N PHE A 133 11.82 -5.75 -20.50
CA PHE A 133 10.73 -6.35 -19.74
C PHE A 133 11.23 -7.22 -18.56
N HIS A 134 12.32 -7.99 -18.76
CA HIS A 134 12.88 -8.79 -17.67
C HIS A 134 13.41 -7.90 -16.54
N VAL A 135 14.09 -6.80 -16.87
CA VAL A 135 14.54 -5.80 -15.89
C VAL A 135 13.35 -5.25 -15.11
N PHE A 136 12.28 -4.89 -15.80
CA PHE A 136 11.04 -4.43 -15.16
C PHE A 136 10.49 -5.46 -14.16
N ILE A 137 10.39 -6.73 -14.53
CA ILE A 137 9.88 -7.78 -13.63
C ILE A 137 10.77 -7.93 -12.40
N VAL A 138 12.10 -7.96 -12.57
CA VAL A 138 13.05 -8.06 -11.45
C VAL A 138 12.92 -6.85 -10.51
N VAL A 139 12.83 -5.64 -11.07
CA VAL A 139 12.63 -4.40 -10.31
C VAL A 139 11.32 -4.47 -9.51
N GLN A 140 10.23 -4.94 -10.12
CA GLN A 140 8.95 -5.07 -9.43
C GLN A 140 8.98 -6.11 -8.31
N ILE A 141 9.67 -7.23 -8.48
CA ILE A 141 9.86 -8.23 -7.42
C ILE A 141 10.61 -7.60 -6.23
N ILE A 142 11.69 -6.84 -6.51
CA ILE A 142 12.49 -6.14 -5.50
C ILE A 142 11.68 -5.05 -4.78
N LEU A 143 10.68 -4.46 -5.43
CA LEU A 143 9.77 -3.49 -4.80
C LEU A 143 8.69 -4.16 -3.94
N VAL A 144 8.01 -5.16 -4.52
CA VAL A 144 6.81 -5.75 -3.94
C VAL A 144 7.13 -6.68 -2.78
N LEU A 145 8.19 -7.50 -2.87
CA LEU A 145 8.49 -8.48 -1.82
C LEU A 145 8.90 -7.83 -0.49
N PRO A 146 9.85 -6.88 -0.44
CA PRO A 146 10.23 -6.25 0.83
C PRO A 146 9.10 -5.41 1.41
N SER A 147 8.32 -4.71 0.57
CA SER A 147 7.16 -3.93 1.04
C SER A 147 6.07 -4.82 1.63
N ALA A 148 5.74 -5.94 0.97
CA ALA A 148 4.80 -6.93 1.49
C ALA A 148 5.32 -7.58 2.77
N ALA A 149 6.58 -8.02 2.80
CA ALA A 149 7.18 -8.63 3.98
C ALA A 149 7.17 -7.68 5.18
N ASN A 150 7.51 -6.39 4.96
CA ASN A 150 7.45 -5.37 6.00
C ASN A 150 6.01 -5.15 6.50
N ALA A 151 5.04 -5.02 5.59
CA ALA A 151 3.63 -4.84 5.96
C ALA A 151 3.06 -6.04 6.74
N ILE A 152 3.40 -7.26 6.31
CA ILE A 152 3.04 -8.50 7.01
C ILE A 152 3.68 -8.53 8.40
N LEU A 153 5.00 -8.33 8.49
CA LEU A 153 5.72 -8.37 9.76
C LEU A 153 5.18 -7.32 10.74
N TRP A 154 4.96 -6.09 10.27
CA TRP A 154 4.36 -5.02 11.06
C TRP A 154 2.98 -5.40 11.58
N THR A 155 2.09 -5.86 10.69
CA THR A 155 0.74 -6.26 11.07
C THR A 155 0.74 -7.43 12.05
N LEU A 156 1.60 -8.44 11.85
CA LEU A 156 1.66 -9.62 12.73
C LEU A 156 2.28 -9.31 14.10
N LEU A 157 3.26 -8.41 14.17
CA LEU A 157 3.90 -8.03 15.43
C LEU A 157 3.03 -7.12 16.29
N PHE A 158 2.27 -6.21 15.66
CA PHE A 158 1.48 -5.20 16.36
C PHE A 158 -0.02 -5.50 16.39
N SER A 159 -0.47 -6.60 15.77
CA SER A 159 -1.84 -7.09 15.96
C SER A 159 -1.99 -7.78 17.33
N PRO A 160 -2.86 -7.27 18.21
CA PRO A 160 -2.99 -7.77 19.57
C PRO A 160 -3.58 -9.18 19.66
N GLY A 161 -4.35 -9.61 18.66
CA GLY A 161 -4.94 -10.95 18.63
C GLY A 161 -3.85 -12.01 18.62
N ILE A 162 -2.78 -11.75 17.88
CA ILE A 162 -1.59 -12.60 17.80
C ILE A 162 -0.75 -12.48 19.08
N ALA A 163 -0.59 -11.27 19.62
CA ALA A 163 0.11 -11.06 20.88
C ALA A 163 -0.60 -11.75 22.08
N ARG A 164 -1.93 -11.94 21.99
CA ARG A 164 -2.72 -12.66 23.00
C ARG A 164 -2.63 -14.18 22.82
N MET A 165 -2.77 -14.71 21.59
CA MET A 165 -2.50 -16.13 21.32
C MET A 165 -1.10 -16.55 21.77
N LYS A 166 -0.08 -15.71 21.53
CA LYS A 166 1.27 -15.94 22.03
C LYS A 166 1.37 -15.90 23.56
N ARG A 167 0.47 -15.23 24.28
CA ARG A 167 0.44 -15.30 25.75
C ARG A 167 -0.24 -16.59 26.23
N GLU A 168 -1.30 -17.02 25.57
CA GLU A 168 -2.04 -18.23 25.93
C GLU A 168 -1.29 -19.52 25.59
N LEU A 169 -0.44 -19.53 24.55
CA LEU A 169 0.40 -20.69 24.19
C LEU A 169 1.64 -20.90 25.07
N PHE A 170 2.01 -19.91 25.89
CA PHE A 170 3.23 -19.91 26.70
C PHE A 170 2.94 -19.92 28.22
N ILE A 171 1.69 -20.20 28.61
CA ILE A 171 1.24 -20.47 29.99
C ILE A 171 0.83 -21.94 30.05
#